data_AF-A0A925MZT8-F1
#
_entry.id   AF-A0A925MZT8-F1
#
_cell.length_a   1.000
_cell.length_b   1.000
_cell.length_c   1.000
_cell.angle_alpha   90.00
_cell.angle_beta   90.00
_cell.angle_gamma   90.00
#
_symmetry.space_group_name_H-M   'P 1'
#
loop_
_entity.id
_entity.type
_entity.pdbx_description
1 polymer ?
#
loop_
_entity_poly.entity_id
_entity_poly.type
_entity_poly.pdbx_seq_one_letter_code
_entity_poly.pdbx_strand_id
1 'polypeptide(L)'
;MKRLLIGLAALAFAGVAPAQEAPEGASTDLEGLWAARERFGPDVRGTLTIVRRGEEWRADLAGHSVAVAAEGDAVSFALPDGLGQFRGRREGDAILGQWVQQATYFSGSAFATPVTLRAAGGGQWRGEVIPLEDVFTFYMPVSRQADGTLAAWLRNTERNQGRFIPVSRIEAEGERVRLLGEDGGVIAEGRRDGDVLRIPLRNAGYDFERIDGQTNSAFYPRGRPSERYSYRPPVMLDDGWPVASVEEEGISRAEIEAFVQMLIDTPVDSPGSPQIHSVLIARNGRLVLEEYFHGHGREMRHDTRSAAKSWTATLIGAAMQAGVPIRLDTPVYETMLGGALPADLDPRKRAMTLEHLVTMTAGFHCDDGSDDAPGREDAMQEQTDEPDWRRFTMNVPMITAPGETLIYCSAEPDLAAGLLERVAGEPLPELFDRLVARPLQMGPYHLFLTPTGQAYGGGGHHFRPRDFLKLAQLMMDGGMWQGRRIVGAEWARQSTAPLRALSPVQRYGFLWNTAEYPWRGRTVQAFFAGGNGGQIFMAIPELDLAIGFTGGAYADPALFIPQRRYVPEFILPAVE
;
A
#
# COMPACT_ATOMS: atom_id res chain seq x y z
N MET A 1 -23.30 -64.54 24.54
CA MET A 1 -23.00 -65.90 24.02
C MET A 1 -21.81 -65.82 23.08
N LYS A 2 -20.71 -66.48 23.47
CA LYS A 2 -19.57 -67.05 22.71
C LYS A 2 -19.31 -66.62 21.25
N ARG A 3 -18.05 -66.19 21.02
CA ARG A 3 -17.02 -66.65 20.04
C ARG A 3 -16.17 -65.42 19.66
N LEU A 4 -14.94 -65.22 20.14
CA LEU A 4 -13.71 -66.01 20.09
C LEU A 4 -13.39 -66.54 18.68
N LEU A 5 -12.45 -65.88 18.00
CA LEU A 5 -11.51 -66.52 17.09
C LEU A 5 -10.16 -65.82 17.18
N ILE A 6 -9.18 -66.67 17.49
CA ILE A 6 -7.78 -66.44 17.77
C ILE A 6 -7.02 -66.44 16.44
N GLY A 7 -6.08 -65.51 16.26
CA GLY A 7 -5.08 -65.52 15.20
C GLY A 7 -3.71 -65.23 15.80
N LEU A 8 -2.78 -66.16 15.57
CA LEU A 8 -1.48 -66.36 16.21
C LEU A 8 -0.56 -65.14 16.36
N ALA A 9 0.17 -65.15 17.48
CA ALA A 9 1.36 -64.35 17.73
C ALA A 9 2.54 -64.77 16.83
N ALA A 10 3.29 -63.79 16.35
CA ALA A 10 4.70 -63.93 16.00
C ALA A 10 5.48 -62.86 16.78
N LEU A 11 6.28 -63.30 17.76
CA LEU A 11 7.31 -62.47 18.37
C LEU A 11 8.40 -62.21 17.33
N ALA A 12 8.63 -60.95 16.97
CA ALA A 12 9.85 -60.52 16.31
C ALA A 12 10.64 -59.63 17.28
N PHE A 13 11.88 -60.05 17.54
CA PHE A 13 12.84 -59.38 18.41
C PHE A 13 13.12 -57.95 17.94
N ALA A 14 13.19 -57.03 18.91
CA ALA A 14 13.69 -55.67 18.72
C ALA A 14 15.16 -55.71 18.30
N GLY A 15 15.43 -55.41 17.02
CA GLY A 15 16.75 -55.01 16.56
C GLY A 15 16.94 -53.52 16.82
N VAL A 16 17.77 -53.17 17.80
CA VAL A 16 18.26 -51.80 17.99
C VAL A 16 19.16 -51.49 16.80
N ALA A 17 18.70 -50.63 15.89
CA ALA A 17 19.57 -50.02 14.89
C ALA A 17 20.52 -49.04 15.61
N PRO A 18 21.80 -48.96 15.24
CA PRO A 18 22.68 -47.96 15.82
C PRO A 18 22.20 -46.57 15.39
N ALA A 19 22.18 -45.65 16.36
CA ALA A 19 21.99 -44.23 16.09
C ALA A 19 23.04 -43.79 15.07
N GLN A 20 22.58 -43.28 13.94
CA GLN A 20 23.43 -42.67 12.94
C GLN A 20 23.93 -41.35 13.54
N GLU A 21 25.22 -41.27 13.86
CA GLU A 21 25.83 -40.04 14.38
C GLU A 21 25.58 -38.91 13.38
N ALA A 22 25.02 -37.81 13.90
CA ALA A 22 24.83 -36.58 13.15
C ALA A 22 26.20 -36.10 12.63
N PRO A 23 26.28 -35.58 11.39
CA PRO A 23 27.54 -35.09 10.86
C PRO A 23 28.09 -33.97 11.75
N GLU A 24 29.36 -34.12 12.18
CA GLU A 24 30.11 -33.10 12.89
C GLU A 24 30.12 -31.79 12.07
N GLY A 25 29.46 -30.75 12.57
CA GLY A 25 29.51 -29.41 11.98
C GLY A 25 28.24 -28.57 12.10
N ALA A 26 27.07 -29.15 12.40
CA ALA A 26 25.85 -28.37 12.61
C ALA A 26 25.91 -27.66 13.98
N SER A 27 26.15 -26.36 13.99
CA SER A 27 26.12 -25.55 15.21
C SER A 27 24.72 -25.65 15.85
N THR A 28 24.62 -26.10 17.10
CA THR A 28 23.35 -26.04 17.86
C THR A 28 22.92 -24.61 18.17
N ASP A 29 23.77 -23.62 17.89
CA ASP A 29 23.52 -22.22 18.15
C ASP A 29 22.53 -21.62 17.15
N LEU A 30 21.40 -21.12 17.66
CA LEU A 30 20.39 -20.43 16.87
C LEU A 30 20.64 -18.92 16.77
N GLU A 31 21.64 -18.38 17.47
CA GLU A 31 21.98 -16.96 17.44
C GLU A 31 22.29 -16.48 16.01
N GLY A 32 21.78 -15.30 15.64
CA GLY A 32 21.93 -14.72 14.30
C GLY A 32 20.61 -14.28 13.68
N LEU A 33 20.67 -13.83 12.42
CA LEU A 33 19.49 -13.39 11.67
C LEU A 33 18.94 -14.54 10.83
N TRP A 34 17.64 -14.77 10.94
CA TRP A 34 16.92 -15.75 10.13
C TRP A 34 15.86 -15.05 9.28
N ALA A 35 15.54 -15.59 8.12
CA ALA A 35 14.43 -15.10 7.32
C ALA A 35 13.67 -16.21 6.61
N ALA A 36 12.37 -16.01 6.48
CA ALA A 36 11.50 -16.82 5.65
C ALA A 36 10.74 -15.90 4.70
N ARG A 37 10.56 -16.32 3.44
CA ARG A 37 9.73 -15.59 2.48
C ARG A 37 8.86 -16.58 1.75
N GLU A 38 7.55 -16.40 1.89
CA GLU A 38 6.57 -17.23 1.20
C GLU A 38 5.77 -16.40 0.20
N ARG A 39 5.42 -17.02 -0.93
CA ARG A 39 4.61 -16.41 -1.99
C ARG A 39 3.30 -17.15 -2.12
N PHE A 40 2.20 -16.42 -2.04
CA PHE A 40 0.83 -16.95 -2.05
C PHE A 40 0.08 -16.64 -3.35
N GLY A 41 0.79 -16.20 -4.38
CA GLY A 41 0.25 -15.90 -5.71
C GLY A 41 0.11 -14.40 -5.97
N PRO A 42 -0.77 -13.99 -6.90
CA PRO A 42 -1.49 -14.87 -7.84
C PRO A 42 -0.54 -15.42 -8.91
N ASP A 43 -0.80 -16.64 -9.38
CA ASP A 43 0.01 -17.34 -10.39
C ASP A 43 -0.32 -16.93 -11.83
N VAL A 44 -1.51 -16.39 -12.06
CA VAL A 44 -1.88 -15.82 -13.36
C VAL A 44 -1.16 -14.50 -13.57
N ARG A 45 -0.11 -14.54 -14.41
CA ARG A 45 0.73 -13.41 -14.80
C ARG A 45 1.46 -13.70 -16.12
N GLY A 46 2.13 -12.68 -16.66
CA GLY A 46 2.95 -12.78 -17.87
C GLY A 46 2.25 -12.23 -19.11
N THR A 47 2.69 -12.65 -20.29
CA THR A 47 2.19 -12.11 -21.55
C THR A 47 0.72 -12.46 -21.77
N LEU A 48 -0.13 -11.44 -21.83
CA LEU A 48 -1.49 -11.51 -22.34
C LEU A 48 -1.48 -11.25 -23.84
N THR A 49 -2.02 -12.18 -24.61
CA THR A 49 -2.25 -12.01 -26.05
C THR A 49 -3.75 -12.02 -26.33
N ILE A 50 -4.26 -10.99 -27.00
CA ILE A 50 -5.61 -10.98 -27.56
C ILE A 50 -5.50 -11.10 -29.07
N VAL A 51 -6.21 -12.08 -29.65
CA VAL A 51 -6.21 -12.36 -31.09
C VAL A 51 -7.63 -12.22 -31.63
N ARG A 52 -7.77 -11.49 -32.73
CA ARG A 52 -8.99 -11.43 -33.54
C ARG A 52 -8.81 -12.22 -34.83
N ARG A 53 -9.69 -13.19 -35.10
CA ARG A 53 -9.77 -13.93 -36.37
C ARG A 53 -11.19 -13.83 -36.93
N GLY A 54 -11.39 -12.91 -37.87
CA GLY A 54 -12.73 -12.57 -38.36
C GLY A 54 -13.56 -11.91 -37.25
N GLU A 55 -14.66 -12.56 -36.85
CA GLU A 55 -15.53 -12.12 -35.75
C GLU A 55 -15.13 -12.73 -34.40
N GLU A 56 -14.32 -13.78 -34.39
CA GLU A 56 -13.91 -14.45 -33.15
C GLU A 56 -12.75 -13.70 -32.48
N TRP A 57 -12.87 -13.49 -31.18
CA TRP A 57 -11.82 -12.96 -30.34
C TRP A 57 -11.43 -13.98 -29.26
N ARG A 58 -10.13 -14.16 -29.06
CA ARG A 58 -9.58 -15.00 -27.98
C ARG A 58 -8.51 -14.26 -27.19
N ALA A 59 -8.42 -14.58 -25.91
CA ALA A 59 -7.35 -14.16 -25.02
C ALA A 59 -6.57 -15.38 -24.52
N ASP A 60 -5.25 -15.30 -24.59
CA ASP A 60 -4.32 -16.28 -24.05
C ASP A 60 -3.48 -15.64 -22.93
N LEU A 61 -3.50 -16.22 -21.73
CA LEU A 61 -2.73 -15.77 -20.57
C LEU A 61 -2.48 -16.93 -19.61
N ALA A 62 -1.22 -17.10 -19.17
CA ALA A 62 -0.82 -18.11 -18.17
C ALA A 62 -1.33 -19.54 -18.47
N GLY A 63 -1.36 -19.95 -19.74
CA GLY A 63 -1.85 -21.26 -20.17
C GLY A 63 -3.38 -21.38 -20.32
N HIS A 64 -4.13 -20.34 -19.98
CA HIS A 64 -5.57 -20.25 -20.23
C HIS A 64 -5.85 -19.61 -21.59
N SER A 65 -6.83 -20.15 -22.30
CA SER A 65 -7.33 -19.62 -23.58
C SER A 65 -8.84 -19.49 -23.52
N VAL A 66 -9.36 -18.25 -23.56
CA VAL A 66 -10.79 -17.95 -23.38
C VAL A 66 -11.34 -17.08 -24.51
N ALA A 67 -12.65 -17.17 -24.72
CA ALA A 67 -13.36 -16.26 -25.61
C ALA A 67 -13.37 -14.85 -25.02
N VAL A 68 -13.28 -13.85 -25.90
CA VAL A 68 -13.29 -12.43 -25.52
C VAL A 68 -14.59 -11.81 -26.01
N ALA A 69 -15.28 -11.11 -25.11
CA ALA A 69 -16.40 -10.26 -25.48
C ALA A 69 -15.87 -8.96 -26.06
N ALA A 70 -16.34 -8.59 -27.26
CA ALA A 70 -15.95 -7.36 -27.92
C ALA A 70 -17.20 -6.64 -28.43
N GLU A 71 -17.49 -5.46 -27.87
CA GLU A 71 -18.65 -4.62 -28.22
C GLU A 71 -18.18 -3.21 -28.54
N GLY A 72 -18.24 -2.84 -29.83
CA GLY A 72 -17.61 -1.61 -30.30
C GLY A 72 -16.11 -1.63 -30.00
N ASP A 73 -15.64 -0.67 -29.21
CA ASP A 73 -14.24 -0.61 -28.77
C ASP A 73 -13.99 -1.30 -27.42
N ALA A 74 -15.03 -1.69 -26.68
CA ALA A 74 -14.88 -2.42 -25.43
C ALA A 74 -14.42 -3.85 -25.69
N VAL A 75 -13.50 -4.34 -24.84
CA VAL A 75 -12.93 -5.68 -24.89
C VAL A 75 -12.87 -6.22 -23.46
N SER A 76 -13.42 -7.39 -23.20
CA SER A 76 -13.38 -8.01 -21.88
C SER A 76 -13.37 -9.53 -21.91
N PHE A 77 -12.83 -10.13 -20.87
CA PHE A 77 -12.93 -11.57 -20.61
C PHE A 77 -12.71 -11.85 -19.13
N ALA A 78 -13.15 -13.01 -18.67
CA ALA A 78 -12.83 -13.55 -17.36
C ALA A 78 -12.23 -14.94 -17.54
N LEU A 79 -11.22 -15.25 -16.71
CA LEU A 79 -10.70 -16.61 -16.60
C LEU A 79 -11.64 -17.46 -15.72
N PRO A 80 -11.63 -18.80 -15.88
CA PRO A 80 -12.40 -19.71 -15.04
C PRO A 80 -12.10 -19.55 -13.55
N ASP A 81 -13.02 -19.99 -12.70
CA ASP A 81 -12.86 -20.10 -11.24
C ASP A 81 -12.42 -18.81 -10.52
N GLY A 82 -12.66 -17.65 -11.13
CA GLY A 82 -12.30 -16.36 -10.56
C GLY A 82 -10.78 -16.07 -10.55
N LEU A 83 -10.01 -16.76 -11.40
CA LEU A 83 -8.55 -16.60 -11.50
C LEU A 83 -8.11 -15.20 -11.98
N GLY A 84 -9.03 -14.43 -12.56
CA GLY A 84 -8.85 -13.03 -12.89
C GLY A 84 -9.71 -12.60 -14.08
N GLN A 85 -9.79 -11.31 -14.31
CA GLN A 85 -10.57 -10.74 -15.40
C GLN A 85 -9.88 -9.53 -16.01
N PHE A 86 -10.12 -9.28 -17.29
CA PHE A 86 -9.64 -8.13 -18.01
C PHE A 86 -10.82 -7.32 -18.55
N ARG A 87 -10.73 -5.99 -18.41
CA ARG A 87 -11.65 -5.03 -19.04
C ARG A 87 -10.81 -3.94 -19.68
N GLY A 88 -11.06 -3.63 -20.94
CA GLY A 88 -10.32 -2.61 -21.66
C GLY A 88 -11.06 -2.05 -22.85
N ARG A 89 -10.43 -1.08 -23.52
CA ARG A 89 -10.94 -0.41 -24.70
C ARG A 89 -9.86 -0.27 -25.75
N ARG A 90 -10.24 -0.42 -27.02
CA ARG A 90 -9.39 -0.13 -28.16
C ARG A 90 -9.21 1.38 -28.29
N GLU A 91 -7.96 1.82 -28.29
CA GLU A 91 -7.54 3.20 -28.54
C GLU A 91 -6.41 3.18 -29.58
N GLY A 92 -6.74 3.50 -30.85
CA GLY A 92 -5.79 3.43 -31.94
C GLY A 92 -5.30 1.99 -32.21
N ASP A 93 -3.99 1.78 -32.08
CA ASP A 93 -3.32 0.48 -32.24
C ASP A 93 -3.17 -0.29 -30.92
N ALA A 94 -3.68 0.24 -29.81
CA ALA A 94 -3.60 -0.37 -28.49
C ALA A 94 -4.97 -0.81 -27.95
N ILE A 95 -4.94 -1.74 -27.00
CA ILE A 95 -6.03 -1.98 -26.05
C ILE A 95 -5.52 -1.53 -24.68
N LEU A 96 -6.18 -0.55 -24.09
CA LEU A 96 -5.89 -0.05 -22.75
C LEU A 96 -6.94 -0.59 -21.80
N GLY A 97 -6.51 -1.17 -20.68
CA GLY A 97 -7.45 -1.77 -19.76
C GLY A 97 -6.87 -2.06 -18.39
N GLN A 98 -7.65 -2.80 -17.62
CA GLN A 98 -7.37 -3.16 -16.24
C GLN A 98 -7.46 -4.69 -16.12
N TRP A 99 -6.40 -5.27 -15.57
CA TRP A 99 -6.41 -6.63 -15.06
C TRP A 99 -6.84 -6.62 -13.59
N VAL A 100 -7.93 -7.30 -13.29
CA VAL A 100 -8.35 -7.57 -11.91
C VAL A 100 -7.90 -8.98 -11.55
N GLN A 101 -6.97 -9.06 -10.61
CA GLN A 101 -6.44 -10.33 -10.12
C GLN A 101 -7.40 -11.02 -9.15
N GLN A 102 -7.15 -12.31 -8.90
CA GLN A 102 -7.73 -13.02 -7.77
C GLN A 102 -7.41 -12.30 -6.44
N ALA A 103 -8.34 -12.37 -5.50
CA ALA A 103 -8.14 -11.88 -4.15
C ALA A 103 -6.86 -12.46 -3.51
N THR A 104 -6.09 -11.60 -2.85
CA THR A 104 -4.88 -12.01 -2.11
C THR A 104 -5.24 -12.91 -0.92
N TYR A 105 -4.38 -13.85 -0.58
CA TYR A 105 -4.56 -14.78 0.53
C TYR A 105 -4.69 -14.07 1.88
N PHE A 106 -3.87 -13.06 2.17
CA PHE A 106 -3.82 -12.46 3.51
C PHE A 106 -4.82 -11.34 3.79
N SER A 107 -5.26 -10.58 2.79
CA SER A 107 -6.30 -9.55 3.02
C SER A 107 -7.65 -9.90 2.42
N GLY A 108 -7.76 -10.98 1.65
CA GLY A 108 -8.99 -11.30 0.91
C GLY A 108 -9.35 -10.26 -0.15
N SER A 109 -8.43 -9.33 -0.44
CA SER A 109 -8.66 -8.17 -1.30
C SER A 109 -8.25 -8.44 -2.74
N ALA A 110 -9.04 -7.98 -3.70
CA ALA A 110 -8.64 -7.93 -5.11
C ALA A 110 -8.06 -6.57 -5.48
N PHE A 111 -7.26 -6.55 -6.55
CA PHE A 111 -6.62 -5.34 -7.04
C PHE A 111 -6.78 -5.20 -8.56
N ALA A 112 -7.03 -3.98 -9.03
CA ALA A 112 -6.98 -3.63 -10.45
C ALA A 112 -5.60 -3.07 -10.82
N THR A 113 -5.05 -3.57 -11.93
CA THR A 113 -3.72 -3.19 -12.46
C THR A 113 -3.85 -2.75 -13.90
N PRO A 114 -3.27 -1.59 -14.31
CA PRO A 114 -3.33 -1.16 -15.69
C PRO A 114 -2.53 -2.10 -16.60
N VAL A 115 -3.09 -2.42 -17.75
CA VAL A 115 -2.47 -3.26 -18.78
C VAL A 115 -2.64 -2.57 -20.12
N THR A 116 -1.52 -2.38 -20.82
CA THR A 116 -1.49 -1.85 -22.18
C THR A 116 -1.10 -2.98 -23.12
N LEU A 117 -2.01 -3.35 -24.03
CA LEU A 117 -1.73 -4.31 -25.09
C LEU A 117 -1.47 -3.54 -26.39
N ARG A 118 -0.32 -3.73 -27.02
CA ARG A 118 0.04 -3.09 -28.29
C ARG A 118 -0.15 -4.04 -29.45
N ALA A 119 -0.56 -3.52 -30.61
CA ALA A 119 -0.67 -4.32 -31.82
C ALA A 119 0.65 -5.03 -32.15
N ALA A 120 0.57 -6.34 -32.38
CA ALA A 120 1.68 -7.21 -32.75
C ALA A 120 1.56 -7.74 -34.20
N GLY A 121 0.65 -7.14 -34.99
CA GLY A 121 0.34 -7.58 -36.36
C GLY A 121 -0.64 -8.76 -36.40
N GLY A 122 -1.21 -9.02 -37.58
CA GLY A 122 -2.09 -10.18 -37.81
C GLY A 122 -3.35 -10.23 -36.92
N GLY A 123 -3.87 -9.07 -36.51
CA GLY A 123 -5.02 -8.97 -35.60
C GLY A 123 -4.70 -9.37 -34.15
N GLN A 124 -3.44 -9.25 -33.72
CA GLN A 124 -3.00 -9.57 -32.36
C GLN A 124 -2.64 -8.31 -31.58
N TRP A 125 -2.92 -8.32 -30.28
CA TRP A 125 -2.46 -7.35 -29.30
C TRP A 125 -1.75 -8.08 -28.17
N ARG A 126 -0.62 -7.54 -27.70
CA ARG A 126 0.18 -8.17 -26.64
C ARG A 126 0.63 -7.16 -25.60
N GLY A 127 0.69 -7.59 -24.35
CA GLY A 127 1.25 -6.83 -23.24
C GLY A 127 1.41 -7.71 -22.01
N GLU A 128 2.04 -7.17 -20.97
CA GLU A 128 2.36 -7.92 -19.76
C GLU A 128 1.34 -7.67 -18.66
N VAL A 129 0.89 -8.76 -18.04
CA VAL A 129 0.08 -8.75 -16.82
C VAL A 129 1.00 -9.02 -15.64
N ILE A 130 1.20 -7.99 -14.81
CA ILE A 130 2.04 -8.05 -13.61
C ILE A 130 1.14 -7.72 -12.41
N PRO A 131 0.49 -8.72 -11.79
CA PRO A 131 -0.40 -8.49 -10.65
C PRO A 131 0.40 -8.10 -9.39
N LEU A 132 -0.30 -7.55 -8.39
CA LEU A 132 0.25 -7.38 -7.05
C LEU A 132 0.56 -8.76 -6.49
N GLU A 133 1.82 -8.96 -6.13
CA GLU A 133 2.27 -10.21 -5.53
C GLU A 133 1.90 -10.27 -4.06
N ASP A 134 1.28 -11.37 -3.64
CA ASP A 134 1.02 -11.64 -2.24
C ASP A 134 2.20 -12.40 -1.65
N VAL A 135 3.13 -11.66 -1.09
CA VAL A 135 4.32 -12.18 -0.41
C VAL A 135 4.25 -11.88 1.07
N PHE A 136 4.84 -12.78 1.84
CA PHE A 136 4.98 -12.60 3.27
C PHE A 136 6.42 -12.90 3.67
N THR A 137 7.12 -11.87 4.15
CA THR A 137 8.51 -11.99 4.60
C THR A 137 8.56 -11.90 6.12
N PHE A 138 9.21 -12.87 6.77
CA PHE A 138 9.58 -12.77 8.17
C PHE A 138 11.09 -12.64 8.30
N TYR A 139 11.53 -11.75 9.17
CA TYR A 139 12.87 -11.77 9.75
C TYR A 139 12.78 -12.12 11.22
N MET A 140 13.71 -12.93 11.69
CA MET A 140 13.81 -13.35 13.09
C MET A 140 15.26 -13.20 13.54
N PRO A 141 15.67 -12.00 13.99
CA PRO A 141 16.90 -11.84 14.74
C PRO A 141 16.80 -12.61 16.06
N VAL A 142 17.74 -13.52 16.27
CA VAL A 142 17.91 -14.30 17.50
C VAL A 142 19.15 -13.79 18.21
N SER A 143 19.02 -13.45 19.48
CA SER A 143 20.11 -12.92 20.31
C SER A 143 20.18 -13.64 21.65
N ARG A 144 21.38 -13.78 22.18
CA ARG A 144 21.61 -14.34 23.51
C ARG A 144 21.50 -13.28 24.58
N GLN A 145 20.70 -13.57 25.59
CA GLN A 145 20.49 -12.72 26.76
C GLN A 145 21.59 -12.94 27.81
N ALA A 146 21.67 -12.02 28.78
CA ALA A 146 22.69 -12.08 29.84
C ALA A 146 22.59 -13.34 30.73
N ASP A 147 21.40 -13.94 30.83
CA ASP A 147 21.15 -15.18 31.55
C ASP A 147 21.43 -16.45 30.73
N GLY A 148 21.92 -16.30 29.49
CA GLY A 148 22.23 -17.38 28.55
C GLY A 148 21.06 -17.87 27.71
N THR A 149 19.84 -17.40 27.98
CA THR A 149 18.66 -17.74 27.18
C THR A 149 18.71 -17.07 25.81
N LEU A 150 17.99 -17.63 24.83
CA LEU A 150 17.84 -17.04 23.51
C LEU A 150 16.50 -16.30 23.44
N ALA A 151 16.53 -15.08 22.93
CA ALA A 151 15.35 -14.27 22.64
C ALA A 151 15.31 -13.91 21.16
N ALA A 152 14.13 -13.63 20.65
CA ALA A 152 13.93 -13.19 19.28
C ALA A 152 12.86 -12.12 19.19
N TRP A 153 12.64 -11.62 17.99
CA TRP A 153 11.39 -10.98 17.65
C TRP A 153 11.15 -11.22 16.18
N LEU A 154 9.90 -11.34 15.78
CA LEU A 154 9.56 -11.43 14.38
C LEU A 154 9.48 -10.01 13.82
N ARG A 155 9.91 -9.81 12.58
CA ARG A 155 9.63 -8.62 11.79
C ARG A 155 8.96 -9.04 10.51
N ASN A 156 7.92 -8.33 10.11
CA ASN A 156 7.33 -8.49 8.80
C ASN A 156 7.31 -7.13 8.10
N THR A 157 8.05 -7.01 7.01
CA THR A 157 8.26 -5.72 6.31
C THR A 157 7.00 -5.22 5.61
N GLU A 158 6.11 -6.12 5.20
CA GLU A 158 4.92 -5.79 4.43
C GLU A 158 3.79 -5.22 5.32
N ARG A 159 3.70 -5.65 6.59
CA ARG A 159 2.56 -5.33 7.47
C ARG A 159 2.93 -5.06 8.94
N ASN A 160 4.22 -5.02 9.30
CA ASN A 160 4.76 -4.90 10.68
C ASN A 160 4.20 -5.92 11.68
N GLN A 161 3.87 -7.13 11.21
CA GLN A 161 3.19 -8.16 12.01
C GLN A 161 3.99 -8.64 13.23
N GLY A 162 5.29 -8.39 13.22
CA GLY A 162 6.22 -8.62 14.31
C GLY A 162 5.84 -7.98 15.65
N ARG A 163 5.27 -6.78 15.61
CA ARG A 163 4.78 -6.07 16.80
C ARG A 163 3.70 -6.85 17.55
N PHE A 164 2.90 -7.64 16.83
CA PHE A 164 1.78 -8.40 17.38
C PHE A 164 2.17 -9.82 17.78
N ILE A 165 3.41 -10.25 17.51
CA ILE A 165 3.92 -11.60 17.81
C ILE A 165 5.27 -11.48 18.56
N PRO A 166 5.26 -11.07 19.84
CA PRO A 166 6.48 -10.85 20.61
C PRO A 166 7.09 -12.19 21.06
N VAL A 167 8.23 -12.59 20.49
CA VAL A 167 8.92 -13.84 20.85
C VAL A 167 9.94 -13.60 21.97
N SER A 168 9.51 -13.58 23.22
CA SER A 168 10.40 -13.28 24.36
C SER A 168 11.50 -14.33 24.57
N ARG A 169 11.25 -15.60 24.20
CA ARG A 169 12.19 -16.71 24.42
C ARG A 169 12.10 -17.76 23.32
N ILE A 170 13.23 -18.37 22.99
CA ILE A 170 13.33 -19.58 22.16
C ILE A 170 13.82 -20.75 23.02
N GLU A 171 13.09 -21.85 23.00
CA GLU A 171 13.56 -23.15 23.52
C GLU A 171 13.90 -24.07 22.36
N ALA A 172 15.07 -24.70 22.41
CA ALA A 172 15.50 -25.68 21.41
C ALA A 172 15.99 -26.96 22.11
N GLU A 173 15.32 -28.07 21.84
CA GLU A 173 15.64 -29.39 22.38
C GLU A 173 15.71 -30.42 21.23
N GLY A 174 16.92 -30.85 20.87
CA GLY A 174 17.13 -31.67 19.68
C GLY A 174 16.69 -30.95 18.41
N GLU A 175 15.79 -31.57 17.64
CA GLU A 175 15.18 -30.96 16.45
C GLU A 175 13.97 -30.07 16.78
N ARG A 176 13.47 -30.08 18.01
CA ARG A 176 12.27 -29.31 18.38
C ARG A 176 12.63 -27.88 18.72
N VAL A 177 11.87 -26.91 18.19
CA VAL A 177 12.05 -25.48 18.47
C VAL A 177 10.71 -24.87 18.88
N ARG A 178 10.68 -24.15 20.01
CA ARG A 178 9.49 -23.45 20.51
C ARG A 178 9.77 -21.96 20.63
N LEU A 179 8.87 -21.15 20.07
CA LEU A 179 8.84 -19.71 20.23
C LEU A 179 7.83 -19.39 21.33
N LEU A 180 8.28 -18.68 22.36
CA LEU A 180 7.47 -18.37 23.53
C LEU A 180 7.22 -16.86 23.66
N GLY A 181 6.02 -16.51 24.11
CA GLY A 181 5.62 -15.14 24.46
C GLY A 181 6.16 -14.71 25.82
N GLU A 182 5.99 -13.43 26.16
CA GLU A 182 6.40 -12.88 27.47
C GLU A 182 5.71 -13.57 28.66
N ASP A 183 4.49 -14.05 28.46
CA ASP A 183 3.71 -14.81 29.45
C ASP A 183 4.15 -16.29 29.56
N GLY A 184 5.13 -16.72 28.77
CA GLY A 184 5.57 -18.11 28.65
C GLY A 184 4.66 -18.99 27.78
N GLY A 185 3.62 -18.42 27.16
CA GLY A 185 2.75 -19.11 26.23
C GLY A 185 3.49 -19.51 24.95
N VAL A 186 3.10 -20.63 24.35
CA VAL A 186 3.67 -21.07 23.07
C VAL A 186 3.04 -20.29 21.94
N ILE A 187 3.85 -19.46 21.27
CA ILE A 187 3.45 -18.76 20.04
C ILE A 187 3.45 -19.73 18.87
N ALA A 188 4.54 -20.49 18.74
CA ALA A 188 4.71 -21.47 17.68
C ALA A 188 5.63 -22.59 18.13
N GLU A 189 5.37 -23.78 17.59
CA GLU A 189 6.22 -24.95 17.77
C GLU A 189 6.57 -25.52 16.41
N GLY A 190 7.85 -25.57 16.11
CA GLY A 190 8.38 -26.02 14.83
C GLY A 190 9.52 -27.01 15.00
N ARG A 191 10.21 -27.26 13.89
CA ARG A 191 11.36 -28.17 13.85
C ARG A 191 12.55 -27.55 13.16
N ARG A 192 13.73 -27.95 13.58
CA ARG A 192 15.00 -27.65 12.95
C ARG A 192 15.43 -28.81 12.08
N ASP A 193 15.86 -28.50 10.87
CA ASP A 193 16.45 -29.44 9.92
C ASP A 193 17.70 -28.79 9.31
N GLY A 194 18.87 -29.14 9.85
CA GLY A 194 20.13 -28.47 9.51
C GLY A 194 20.11 -26.97 9.85
N ASP A 195 20.22 -26.13 8.81
CA ASP A 195 20.19 -24.66 8.88
C ASP A 195 18.85 -24.06 8.45
N VAL A 196 17.77 -24.85 8.56
CA VAL A 196 16.40 -24.40 8.32
C VAL A 196 15.55 -24.59 9.58
N LEU A 197 14.88 -23.53 10.02
CA LEU A 197 13.85 -23.60 11.06
C LEU A 197 12.48 -23.57 10.41
N ARG A 198 11.79 -24.71 10.44
CA ARG A 198 10.42 -24.82 9.91
C ARG A 198 9.45 -24.48 11.02
N ILE A 199 8.96 -23.25 11.02
CA ILE A 199 8.08 -22.71 12.05
C ILE A 199 6.69 -22.48 11.45
N PRO A 200 5.64 -23.15 11.95
CA PRO A 200 4.27 -22.79 11.60
C PRO A 200 3.94 -21.46 12.27
N LEU A 201 3.63 -20.44 11.46
CA LEU A 201 3.15 -19.16 11.94
C LEU A 201 1.80 -18.88 11.28
N ARG A 202 0.79 -18.60 12.10
CA ARG A 202 -0.60 -18.43 11.62
C ARG A 202 -1.10 -19.69 10.90
N ASN A 203 -1.46 -19.55 9.62
CA ASN A 203 -2.08 -20.59 8.79
C ASN A 203 -1.11 -21.14 7.73
N ALA A 204 0.20 -20.89 7.86
CA ALA A 204 1.22 -21.36 6.93
C ALA A 204 2.47 -21.85 7.67
N GLY A 205 3.22 -22.75 7.02
CA GLY A 205 4.57 -23.12 7.42
C GLY A 205 5.57 -22.15 6.80
N TYR A 206 6.55 -21.71 7.57
CA TYR A 206 7.63 -20.85 7.11
C TYR A 206 8.96 -21.55 7.32
N ASP A 207 9.73 -21.70 6.25
CA ASP A 207 11.07 -22.25 6.30
C ASP A 207 12.05 -21.07 6.46
N PHE A 208 12.46 -20.83 7.71
CA PHE A 208 13.43 -19.80 8.05
C PHE A 208 14.84 -20.30 7.74
N GLU A 209 15.49 -19.63 6.81
CA GLU A 209 16.88 -19.84 6.46
C GLU A 209 17.76 -18.82 7.19
N ARG A 210 18.98 -19.23 7.54
CA ARG A 210 19.94 -18.34 8.17
C ARG A 210 20.48 -17.32 7.16
N ILE A 211 20.38 -16.05 7.49
CA ILE A 211 21.04 -14.97 6.74
C ILE A 211 22.46 -14.83 7.32
N ASP A 212 23.47 -14.98 6.47
CA ASP A 212 24.85 -14.78 6.88
C ASP A 212 25.09 -13.29 7.26
N GLY A 213 26.04 -13.04 8.16
CA GLY A 213 26.28 -11.68 8.67
C GLY A 213 26.88 -10.68 7.66
N GLN A 214 27.19 -11.11 6.43
CA GLN A 214 27.82 -10.29 5.39
C GLN A 214 27.01 -10.20 4.08
N THR A 215 25.77 -10.68 4.07
CA THR A 215 24.91 -10.62 2.89
C THR A 215 24.13 -9.32 2.82
N ASN A 216 23.88 -8.89 1.58
CA ASN A 216 22.98 -7.79 1.26
C ASN A 216 21.52 -8.22 1.57
N SER A 217 21.13 -8.14 2.84
CA SER A 217 19.77 -8.45 3.30
C SER A 217 18.90 -7.20 3.34
N ALA A 218 17.64 -7.36 2.92
CA ALA A 218 16.61 -6.32 3.01
C ALA A 218 16.17 -6.02 4.47
N PHE A 219 16.66 -6.77 5.45
CA PHE A 219 16.50 -6.43 6.86
C PHE A 219 17.21 -5.12 7.23
N TYR A 220 18.39 -4.87 6.66
CA TYR A 220 19.18 -3.66 6.90
C TYR A 220 18.86 -2.57 5.87
N PRO A 221 19.01 -1.27 6.21
CA PRO A 221 18.74 -0.19 5.27
C PRO A 221 19.53 -0.32 3.96
N ARG A 222 20.83 -0.63 4.04
CA ARG A 222 21.72 -0.91 2.89
C ARG A 222 22.76 -2.01 3.18
N GLY A 223 22.29 -3.24 3.39
CA GLY A 223 23.18 -4.39 3.68
C GLY A 223 24.07 -4.18 4.92
N ARG A 224 25.01 -5.09 5.19
CA ARG A 224 25.98 -4.93 6.29
C ARG A 224 27.35 -5.54 5.94
N PRO A 225 28.47 -4.80 6.06
CA PRO A 225 28.54 -3.35 6.33
C PRO A 225 28.04 -2.54 5.12
N SER A 226 27.46 -1.37 5.37
CA SER A 226 27.10 -0.42 4.31
C SER A 226 28.30 0.43 3.93
N GLU A 227 28.43 0.76 2.64
CA GLU A 227 29.35 1.81 2.21
C GLU A 227 28.85 3.18 2.70
N ARG A 228 29.77 4.12 2.94
CA ARG A 228 29.40 5.50 3.23
C ARG A 228 28.63 6.07 2.04
N TYR A 229 27.49 6.69 2.31
CA TYR A 229 26.66 7.31 1.30
C TYR A 229 27.42 8.44 0.60
N SER A 230 27.25 8.48 -0.72
CA SER A 230 27.69 9.59 -1.56
C SER A 230 26.54 9.94 -2.50
N TYR A 231 26.18 11.21 -2.51
CA TYR A 231 25.04 11.70 -3.26
C TYR A 231 25.23 11.51 -4.76
N ARG A 232 24.15 11.14 -5.44
CA ARG A 232 24.03 11.15 -6.90
C ARG A 232 22.68 11.73 -7.29
N PRO A 233 22.61 12.56 -8.36
CA PRO A 233 21.34 13.00 -8.90
C PRO A 233 20.44 11.82 -9.29
N PRO A 234 19.11 11.97 -9.18
CA PRO A 234 18.17 10.96 -9.61
C PRO A 234 18.35 10.58 -11.08
N VAL A 235 17.97 9.35 -11.41
CA VAL A 235 18.01 8.88 -12.79
C VAL A 235 16.89 9.56 -13.57
N MET A 236 17.24 10.17 -14.70
CA MET A 236 16.28 10.69 -15.66
C MET A 236 15.54 9.53 -16.32
N LEU A 237 14.21 9.52 -16.20
CA LEU A 237 13.31 8.53 -16.81
C LEU A 237 12.41 9.20 -17.83
N ASP A 238 11.81 8.42 -18.71
CA ASP A 238 10.74 8.89 -19.61
C ASP A 238 9.38 8.90 -18.88
N ASP A 239 9.33 9.59 -17.74
CA ASP A 239 8.16 9.67 -16.85
C ASP A 239 7.65 11.10 -16.66
N GLY A 240 8.15 12.01 -17.51
CA GLY A 240 7.79 13.41 -17.54
C GLY A 240 8.33 14.26 -16.38
N TRP A 241 9.10 13.71 -15.45
CA TRP A 241 9.61 14.49 -14.33
C TRP A 241 11.10 14.84 -14.50
N PRO A 242 11.45 16.10 -14.84
CA PRO A 242 12.85 16.49 -14.94
C PRO A 242 13.61 16.24 -13.64
N VAL A 243 14.90 15.92 -13.77
CA VAL A 243 15.82 15.75 -12.63
C VAL A 243 16.85 16.87 -12.57
N ALA A 244 17.41 17.13 -11.39
CA ALA A 244 18.49 18.08 -11.16
C ALA A 244 19.40 17.60 -10.01
N SER A 245 20.54 18.24 -9.81
CA SER A 245 21.31 18.07 -8.58
C SER A 245 20.71 18.88 -7.43
N VAL A 246 20.97 18.48 -6.19
CA VAL A 246 20.55 19.24 -5.01
C VAL A 246 21.10 20.67 -5.03
N GLU A 247 22.33 20.89 -5.49
CA GLU A 247 22.92 22.23 -5.55
C GLU A 247 22.34 23.13 -6.64
N GLU A 248 21.97 22.56 -7.79
CA GLU A 248 21.28 23.30 -8.85
C GLU A 248 19.97 23.90 -8.33
N GLU A 249 19.33 23.23 -7.37
CA GLU A 249 18.09 23.65 -6.75
C GLU A 249 18.28 24.25 -5.34
N GLY A 250 19.49 24.72 -5.00
CA GLY A 250 19.75 25.43 -3.74
C GLY A 250 19.52 24.57 -2.49
N ILE A 251 19.84 23.28 -2.56
CA ILE A 251 19.82 22.35 -1.43
C ILE A 251 21.26 21.89 -1.13
N SER A 252 21.66 21.98 0.15
CA SER A 252 22.99 21.59 0.60
C SER A 252 23.26 20.10 0.42
N ARG A 253 24.19 19.73 -0.48
CA ARG A 253 24.64 18.33 -0.65
C ARG A 253 25.15 17.75 0.66
N ALA A 254 25.95 18.49 1.42
CA ALA A 254 26.56 17.98 2.64
C ALA A 254 25.51 17.60 3.69
N GLU A 255 24.44 18.38 3.81
CA GLU A 255 23.34 18.09 4.74
C GLU A 255 22.47 16.92 4.26
N ILE A 256 22.22 16.83 2.95
CA ILE A 256 21.51 15.67 2.37
C ILE A 256 22.33 14.38 2.52
N GLU A 257 23.63 14.41 2.28
CA GLU A 257 24.50 13.24 2.49
C GLU A 257 24.50 12.81 3.96
N ALA A 258 24.59 13.75 4.89
CA ALA A 258 24.51 13.46 6.33
C ALA A 258 23.13 12.88 6.72
N PHE A 259 22.04 13.42 6.17
CA PHE A 259 20.69 12.93 6.41
C PHE A 259 20.51 11.49 5.90
N VAL A 260 20.89 11.20 4.67
CA VAL A 260 20.78 9.85 4.10
C VAL A 260 21.69 8.87 4.83
N GLN A 261 22.90 9.29 5.22
CA GLN A 261 23.79 8.47 6.05
C GLN A 261 23.15 8.14 7.40
N MET A 262 22.48 9.11 8.05
CA MET A 262 21.75 8.86 9.29
C MET A 262 20.63 7.82 9.12
N LEU A 263 19.91 7.82 7.99
CA LEU A 263 18.93 6.77 7.69
C LEU A 263 19.58 5.40 7.52
N ILE A 264 20.76 5.33 6.89
CA ILE A 264 21.53 4.09 6.71
C ILE A 264 22.01 3.54 8.06
N ASP A 265 22.45 4.42 8.96
CA ASP A 265 23.01 4.08 10.26
C ASP A 265 21.92 3.88 11.34
N THR A 266 20.65 4.10 11.01
CA THR A 266 19.54 3.96 11.95
C THR A 266 19.46 2.51 12.43
N PRO A 267 19.46 2.26 13.76
CA PRO A 267 19.30 0.92 14.31
C PRO A 267 17.98 0.25 13.90
N VAL A 268 18.05 -1.04 13.63
CA VAL A 268 16.92 -1.88 13.16
C VAL A 268 16.69 -3.10 14.03
N ASP A 269 17.31 -3.12 15.19
CA ASP A 269 17.27 -4.13 16.23
C ASP A 269 15.99 -4.11 17.08
N SER A 270 15.03 -3.26 16.72
CA SER A 270 13.72 -3.15 17.35
C SER A 270 12.56 -3.06 16.34
N PRO A 271 11.39 -3.64 16.64
CA PRO A 271 10.15 -3.42 15.89
C PRO A 271 9.72 -1.95 15.77
N GLY A 272 10.13 -1.09 16.72
CA GLY A 272 9.79 0.33 16.75
C GLY A 272 10.70 1.25 15.92
N SER A 273 11.62 0.68 15.15
CA SER A 273 12.42 1.46 14.18
C SER A 273 11.50 2.14 13.16
N PRO A 274 11.81 3.35 12.65
CA PRO A 274 10.98 4.04 11.65
C PRO A 274 10.84 3.27 10.32
N GLN A 275 11.80 2.38 10.01
CA GLN A 275 11.84 1.58 8.78
C GLN A 275 11.58 2.39 7.51
N ILE A 276 12.36 3.44 7.26
CA ILE A 276 12.20 4.23 6.03
C ILE A 276 12.58 3.36 4.84
N HIS A 277 11.64 3.14 3.92
CA HIS A 277 11.83 2.33 2.72
C HIS A 277 12.23 3.19 1.51
N SER A 278 11.80 4.46 1.48
CA SER A 278 12.25 5.41 0.47
C SER A 278 12.22 6.86 0.96
N VAL A 279 13.08 7.70 0.39
CA VAL A 279 12.99 9.16 0.49
C VAL A 279 13.20 9.81 -0.88
N LEU A 280 12.31 10.72 -1.23
CA LEU A 280 12.33 11.49 -2.47
C LEU A 280 12.20 12.97 -2.14
N ILE A 281 12.95 13.82 -2.85
CA ILE A 281 12.86 15.27 -2.74
C ILE A 281 12.85 15.86 -4.14
N ALA A 282 11.89 16.75 -4.39
CA ALA A 282 11.84 17.58 -5.58
C ALA A 282 11.76 19.04 -5.19
N ARG A 283 12.41 19.92 -5.95
CA ARG A 283 12.34 21.37 -5.77
C ARG A 283 12.25 22.07 -7.13
N ASN A 284 11.48 23.16 -7.20
CA ASN A 284 11.23 23.92 -8.44
C ASN A 284 10.74 23.02 -9.60
N GLY A 285 9.89 22.04 -9.27
CA GLY A 285 9.35 21.07 -10.23
C GLY A 285 10.33 19.99 -10.71
N ARG A 286 11.53 19.87 -10.12
CA ARG A 286 12.56 18.90 -10.52
C ARG A 286 12.92 17.95 -9.40
N LEU A 287 13.02 16.65 -9.69
CA LEU A 287 13.43 15.64 -8.72
C LEU A 287 14.95 15.71 -8.47
N VAL A 288 15.36 15.86 -7.21
CA VAL A 288 16.76 16.07 -6.82
C VAL A 288 17.34 15.00 -5.89
N LEU A 289 16.49 14.21 -5.23
CA LEU A 289 16.88 13.06 -4.42
C LEU A 289 15.89 11.91 -4.64
N GLU A 290 16.41 10.69 -4.77
CA GLU A 290 15.59 9.48 -4.93
C GLU A 290 16.36 8.27 -4.38
N GLU A 291 16.12 7.95 -3.10
CA GLU A 291 16.84 6.90 -2.38
C GLU A 291 15.90 5.83 -1.82
N TYR A 292 16.37 4.59 -1.83
CA TYR A 292 15.63 3.43 -1.34
C TYR A 292 16.45 2.62 -0.33
N PHE A 293 15.75 1.92 0.55
CA PHE A 293 16.34 1.15 1.65
C PHE A 293 15.56 -0.15 1.88
N HIS A 294 16.11 -1.04 2.70
CA HIS A 294 15.42 -2.28 3.11
C HIS A 294 14.99 -3.15 1.92
N GLY A 295 15.87 -3.27 0.91
CA GLY A 295 15.61 -4.01 -0.33
C GLY A 295 14.54 -3.41 -1.24
N HIS A 296 13.95 -2.26 -0.89
CA HIS A 296 13.06 -1.53 -1.79
C HIS A 296 13.86 -0.90 -2.93
N GLY A 297 13.18 -0.68 -4.05
CA GLY A 297 13.77 -0.05 -5.21
C GLY A 297 12.76 0.76 -6.00
N ARG A 298 13.28 1.49 -6.98
CA ARG A 298 12.53 2.44 -7.81
C ARG A 298 11.24 1.91 -8.43
N GLU A 299 11.30 0.68 -8.92
CA GLU A 299 10.19 0.05 -9.63
C GLU A 299 9.17 -0.59 -8.67
N MET A 300 9.51 -0.69 -7.38
CA MET A 300 8.69 -1.33 -6.36
C MET A 300 7.56 -0.40 -5.92
N ARG A 301 6.36 -0.97 -5.83
CA ARG A 301 5.19 -0.26 -5.34
C ARG A 301 5.08 -0.44 -3.85
N HIS A 302 4.57 0.58 -3.19
CA HIS A 302 4.35 0.57 -1.76
C HIS A 302 2.85 0.73 -1.49
N ASP A 303 2.33 -0.01 -0.51
CA ASP A 303 1.01 0.25 0.05
C ASP A 303 1.00 1.68 0.64
N THR A 304 0.17 2.54 0.08
CA THR A 304 0.04 3.94 0.51
C THR A 304 -0.85 4.10 1.74
N ARG A 305 -1.58 3.06 2.16
CA ARG A 305 -2.55 3.10 3.26
C ARG A 305 -3.48 4.31 3.09
N SER A 306 -3.73 5.05 4.16
CA SER A 306 -4.58 6.26 4.14
C SER A 306 -4.06 7.40 3.26
N ALA A 307 -2.79 7.39 2.79
CA ALA A 307 -2.32 8.44 1.88
C ALA A 307 -3.12 8.44 0.56
N ALA A 308 -3.66 7.29 0.14
CA ALA A 308 -4.54 7.19 -1.02
C ALA A 308 -5.91 7.89 -0.88
N LYS A 309 -6.29 8.43 0.29
CA LYS A 309 -7.43 9.37 0.36
C LYS A 309 -7.17 10.61 -0.50
N SER A 310 -5.92 11.06 -0.59
CA SER A 310 -5.51 12.16 -1.46
C SER A 310 -5.53 11.79 -2.95
N TRP A 311 -5.45 10.50 -3.29
CA TRP A 311 -5.72 10.01 -4.65
C TRP A 311 -7.20 10.22 -5.01
N THR A 312 -8.13 9.93 -4.09
CA THR A 312 -9.56 10.17 -4.27
C THR A 312 -9.86 11.65 -4.54
N ALA A 313 -9.31 12.56 -3.71
CA ALA A 313 -9.48 14.00 -3.94
C ALA A 313 -8.88 14.46 -5.27
N THR A 314 -7.72 13.93 -5.65
CA THR A 314 -7.09 14.29 -6.93
C THR A 314 -7.94 13.82 -8.11
N LEU A 315 -8.48 12.60 -8.06
CA LEU A 315 -9.33 12.04 -9.11
C LEU A 315 -10.64 12.82 -9.26
N ILE A 316 -11.29 13.20 -8.16
CA ILE A 316 -12.48 14.05 -8.18
C ILE A 316 -12.17 15.40 -8.85
N GLY A 317 -11.08 16.06 -8.44
CA GLY A 317 -10.65 17.32 -9.03
C GLY A 317 -10.33 17.21 -10.54
N ALA A 318 -9.72 16.10 -10.95
CA ALA A 318 -9.44 15.82 -12.35
C ALA A 318 -10.71 15.54 -13.16
N ALA A 319 -11.68 14.84 -12.58
CA ALA A 319 -12.98 14.61 -13.18
C ALA A 319 -13.76 15.91 -13.38
N MET A 320 -13.80 16.78 -12.37
CA MET A 320 -14.38 18.13 -12.49
C MET A 320 -13.70 18.93 -13.62
N GLN A 321 -12.37 18.92 -13.66
CA GLN A 321 -11.59 19.59 -14.70
C GLN A 321 -11.85 19.02 -16.11
N ALA A 322 -12.14 17.72 -16.20
CA ALA A 322 -12.50 17.04 -17.45
C ALA A 322 -13.98 17.23 -17.86
N GLY A 323 -14.78 17.97 -17.07
CA GLY A 323 -16.18 18.26 -17.35
C GLY A 323 -17.18 17.21 -16.87
N VAL A 324 -16.78 16.27 -16.02
CA VAL A 324 -17.73 15.39 -15.32
C VAL A 324 -18.62 16.28 -14.43
N PRO A 325 -19.97 16.15 -14.50
CA PRO A 325 -20.90 17.09 -13.87
C PRO A 325 -21.06 16.87 -12.35
N ILE A 326 -19.95 16.66 -11.65
CA ILE A 326 -19.85 16.56 -10.20
C ILE A 326 -19.38 17.90 -9.62
N ARG A 327 -19.91 18.29 -8.46
CA ARG A 327 -19.65 19.57 -7.80
C ARG A 327 -19.69 19.41 -6.28
N LEU A 328 -19.15 20.37 -5.54
CA LEU A 328 -19.10 20.33 -4.08
C LEU A 328 -20.48 20.20 -3.44
N ASP A 329 -21.50 20.82 -4.03
CA ASP A 329 -22.91 20.73 -3.62
C ASP A 329 -23.66 19.55 -4.24
N THR A 330 -22.99 18.60 -4.92
CA THR A 330 -23.64 17.38 -5.43
C THR A 330 -24.25 16.60 -4.25
N PRO A 331 -25.58 16.38 -4.24
CA PRO A 331 -26.26 15.71 -3.13
C PRO A 331 -25.94 14.22 -3.11
N VAL A 332 -25.45 13.71 -1.98
CA VAL A 332 -24.93 12.35 -1.85
C VAL A 332 -26.05 11.31 -2.03
N TYR A 333 -27.08 11.37 -1.18
CA TYR A 333 -28.14 10.35 -1.17
C TYR A 333 -29.01 10.42 -2.43
N GLU A 334 -29.28 11.61 -2.96
CA GLU A 334 -30.05 11.76 -4.19
C GLU A 334 -29.33 11.11 -5.36
N THR A 335 -28.02 11.35 -5.50
CA THR A 335 -27.22 10.77 -6.57
C THR A 335 -27.07 9.26 -6.41
N MET A 336 -26.73 8.78 -5.20
CA MET A 336 -26.48 7.35 -4.94
C MET A 336 -27.75 6.50 -5.07
N LEU A 337 -28.93 7.06 -4.79
CA LEU A 337 -30.23 6.37 -4.89
C LEU A 337 -30.97 6.64 -6.21
N GLY A 338 -30.36 7.33 -7.17
CA GLY A 338 -30.99 7.63 -8.47
C GLY A 338 -32.21 8.54 -8.37
N GLY A 339 -32.22 9.49 -7.42
CA GLY A 339 -33.27 10.50 -7.24
C GLY A 339 -34.45 10.07 -6.36
N ALA A 340 -34.63 8.78 -6.10
CA ALA A 340 -35.74 8.27 -5.29
C ALA A 340 -35.37 8.20 -3.79
N LEU A 341 -35.56 9.31 -3.08
CA LEU A 341 -35.27 9.38 -1.65
C LEU A 341 -36.40 8.74 -0.79
N PRO A 342 -36.07 7.92 0.23
CA PRO A 342 -37.05 7.45 1.20
C PRO A 342 -37.74 8.60 1.94
N ALA A 343 -39.04 8.46 2.21
CA ALA A 343 -39.83 9.48 2.89
C ALA A 343 -39.36 9.72 4.33
N ASP A 344 -38.85 8.68 4.98
CA ASP A 344 -38.32 8.64 6.34
C ASP A 344 -36.79 8.83 6.41
N LEU A 345 -36.14 9.19 5.30
CA LEU A 345 -34.70 9.47 5.29
C LEU A 345 -34.36 10.59 6.28
N ASP A 346 -33.37 10.36 7.14
CA ASP A 346 -32.85 11.36 8.08
C ASP A 346 -32.56 12.69 7.34
N PRO A 347 -33.12 13.83 7.78
CA PRO A 347 -32.89 15.12 7.14
C PRO A 347 -31.42 15.50 6.98
N ARG A 348 -30.55 15.04 7.90
CA ARG A 348 -29.10 15.26 7.84
C ARG A 348 -28.46 14.48 6.68
N LYS A 349 -28.88 13.22 6.47
CA LYS A 349 -28.47 12.40 5.33
C LYS A 349 -28.93 13.05 4.01
N ARG A 350 -30.16 13.56 3.99
CA ARG A 350 -30.70 14.30 2.83
C ARG A 350 -29.90 15.56 2.48
N ALA A 351 -29.37 16.28 3.47
CA ALA A 351 -28.59 17.50 3.27
C ALA A 351 -27.10 17.26 2.94
N MET A 352 -26.63 16.01 2.96
CA MET A 352 -25.23 15.67 2.74
C MET A 352 -24.81 15.91 1.28
N THR A 353 -23.60 16.44 1.10
CA THR A 353 -23.04 16.82 -0.21
C THR A 353 -21.63 16.25 -0.36
N LEU A 354 -21.07 16.31 -1.58
CA LEU A 354 -19.69 15.94 -1.81
C LEU A 354 -18.70 16.70 -0.93
N GLU A 355 -18.90 18.02 -0.75
CA GLU A 355 -18.05 18.85 0.10
C GLU A 355 -17.90 18.24 1.49
N HIS A 356 -19.02 17.83 2.09
CA HIS A 356 -19.02 17.22 3.40
C HIS A 356 -18.16 15.95 3.47
N LEU A 357 -18.20 15.10 2.44
CA LEU A 357 -17.40 13.87 2.38
C LEU A 357 -15.90 14.17 2.22
N VAL A 358 -15.54 15.10 1.33
CA VAL A 358 -14.11 15.38 1.06
C VAL A 358 -13.45 16.18 2.19
N THR A 359 -14.23 16.91 3.01
CA THR A 359 -13.74 17.57 4.23
C THR A 359 -13.85 16.70 5.48
N MET A 360 -14.30 15.45 5.39
CA MET A 360 -14.52 14.55 6.52
C MET A 360 -15.49 15.10 7.56
N THR A 361 -16.55 15.77 7.11
CA THR A 361 -17.55 16.42 7.95
C THR A 361 -18.96 15.92 7.61
N ALA A 362 -19.13 14.69 7.14
CA ALA A 362 -20.45 14.16 6.82
C ALA A 362 -21.32 13.96 8.06
N GLY A 363 -20.70 13.77 9.24
CA GLY A 363 -21.39 13.62 10.52
C GLY A 363 -21.83 12.20 10.86
N PHE A 364 -21.29 11.21 10.14
CA PHE A 364 -21.47 9.79 10.42
C PHE A 364 -20.77 9.37 11.72
N HIS A 365 -21.31 8.36 12.41
CA HIS A 365 -20.67 7.72 13.55
C HIS A 365 -19.63 6.71 13.09
N CYS A 366 -18.51 7.21 12.56
CA CYS A 366 -17.51 6.40 11.88
C CYS A 366 -16.06 6.80 12.18
N ASP A 367 -15.79 7.34 13.37
CA ASP A 367 -14.43 7.67 13.77
C ASP A 367 -13.54 6.41 13.76
N ASP A 368 -12.55 6.38 12.86
CA ASP A 368 -11.61 5.25 12.73
C ASP A 368 -10.74 5.08 13.99
N GLY A 369 -10.63 6.12 14.83
CA GLY A 369 -9.93 6.07 16.11
C GLY A 369 -10.79 5.59 17.29
N SER A 370 -12.07 5.29 17.07
CA SER A 370 -13.00 4.86 18.12
C SER A 370 -13.44 3.42 17.92
N ASP A 371 -13.17 2.57 18.92
CA ASP A 371 -13.59 1.16 18.87
C ASP A 371 -15.11 0.95 18.87
N ASP A 372 -15.85 1.91 19.39
CA ASP A 372 -17.30 1.86 19.54
C ASP A 372 -18.05 2.41 18.31
N ALA A 373 -17.34 3.05 17.37
CA ALA A 373 -17.96 3.63 16.19
C ALA A 373 -18.40 2.52 15.20
N PRO A 374 -19.71 2.36 14.91
CA PRO A 374 -20.21 1.28 14.06
C PRO A 374 -19.80 1.44 12.59
N GLY A 375 -19.43 2.66 12.16
CA GLY A 375 -18.99 2.94 10.80
C GLY A 375 -17.47 3.00 10.60
N ARG A 376 -16.67 2.68 11.62
CA ARG A 376 -15.19 2.71 11.52
C ARG A 376 -14.67 1.78 10.42
N GLU A 377 -13.46 2.06 9.92
CA GLU A 377 -12.83 1.31 8.82
C GLU A 377 -12.89 -0.21 9.01
N ASP A 378 -12.42 -0.74 10.15
CA ASP A 378 -12.39 -2.18 10.41
C ASP A 378 -13.80 -2.78 10.44
N ALA A 379 -14.77 -2.09 11.04
CA ALA A 379 -16.15 -2.57 11.09
C ALA A 379 -16.77 -2.65 9.68
N MET A 380 -16.41 -1.75 8.77
CA MET A 380 -16.85 -1.79 7.37
C MET A 380 -16.15 -2.91 6.59
N GLN A 381 -14.84 -3.08 6.77
CA GLN A 381 -14.02 -3.99 5.95
C GLN A 381 -14.09 -5.45 6.40
N GLU A 382 -14.29 -5.73 7.69
CA GLU A 382 -14.27 -7.09 8.23
C GLU A 382 -15.64 -7.79 8.23
N GLN A 383 -16.73 -7.03 8.21
CA GLN A 383 -18.09 -7.59 8.18
C GLN A 383 -18.45 -8.17 6.81
N THR A 384 -19.34 -9.17 6.79
CA THR A 384 -19.81 -9.84 5.57
C THR A 384 -21.29 -9.66 5.27
N ASP A 385 -22.03 -8.98 6.15
CA ASP A 385 -23.49 -8.85 6.07
C ASP A 385 -23.92 -7.88 4.95
N GLU A 386 -23.10 -6.87 4.66
CA GLU A 386 -23.31 -5.88 3.60
C GLU A 386 -22.00 -5.68 2.81
N PRO A 387 -21.74 -6.48 1.76
CA PRO A 387 -20.48 -6.43 1.01
C PRO A 387 -20.32 -5.16 0.15
N ASP A 388 -21.41 -4.41 -0.09
CA ASP A 388 -21.34 -3.08 -0.69
C ASP A 388 -21.02 -2.06 0.41
N TRP A 389 -19.73 -1.76 0.56
CA TRP A 389 -19.23 -0.81 1.56
C TRP A 389 -19.84 0.59 1.45
N ARG A 390 -20.28 1.01 0.26
CA ARG A 390 -20.91 2.33 0.08
C ARG A 390 -22.34 2.29 0.59
N ARG A 391 -23.05 1.18 0.37
CA ARG A 391 -24.37 0.93 0.97
C ARG A 391 -24.27 0.78 2.49
N PHE A 392 -23.26 0.07 3.00
CA PHE A 392 -22.93 0.03 4.43
C PHE A 392 -22.78 1.45 4.99
N THR A 393 -21.91 2.25 4.37
CA THR A 393 -21.65 3.65 4.78
C THR A 393 -22.93 4.47 4.82
N MET A 394 -23.77 4.37 3.79
CA MET A 394 -25.05 5.09 3.74
C MET A 394 -26.02 4.71 4.86
N ASN A 395 -25.85 3.54 5.49
CA ASN A 395 -26.65 3.07 6.62
C ASN A 395 -26.05 3.44 7.98
N VAL A 396 -24.80 3.92 8.04
CA VAL A 396 -24.17 4.36 9.29
C VAL A 396 -25.01 5.44 9.99
N PRO A 397 -25.21 5.37 11.32
CA PRO A 397 -25.92 6.41 12.08
C PRO A 397 -25.23 7.77 12.02
N MET A 398 -26.01 8.84 12.14
CA MET A 398 -25.50 10.22 12.17
C MET A 398 -25.36 10.69 13.63
N ILE A 399 -24.20 11.26 13.99
CA ILE A 399 -23.95 11.83 15.32
C ILE A 399 -23.88 13.36 15.35
N THR A 400 -23.59 13.99 14.21
CA THR A 400 -23.61 15.45 14.05
C THR A 400 -24.31 15.83 12.74
N ALA A 401 -24.60 17.11 12.52
CA ALA A 401 -25.06 17.58 11.22
C ALA A 401 -23.87 17.70 10.23
N PRO A 402 -24.09 17.52 8.92
CA PRO A 402 -23.05 17.74 7.93
C PRO A 402 -22.44 19.13 8.04
N GLY A 403 -21.11 19.21 8.01
CA GLY A 403 -20.33 20.45 8.09
C GLY A 403 -20.01 20.92 9.51
N GLU A 404 -20.59 20.32 10.56
CA GLU A 404 -20.37 20.78 11.95
C GLU A 404 -19.00 20.36 12.52
N THR A 405 -18.68 19.07 12.41
CA THR A 405 -17.51 18.47 13.08
C THR A 405 -16.75 17.61 12.08
N LEU A 406 -15.42 17.73 12.08
CA LEU A 406 -14.57 16.82 11.35
C LEU A 406 -14.40 15.52 12.16
N ILE A 407 -14.71 14.38 11.53
CA ILE A 407 -14.51 13.03 12.08
C ILE A 407 -13.65 12.26 11.08
N TYR A 408 -12.47 11.81 11.50
CA TYR A 408 -11.59 11.07 10.59
C TYR A 408 -12.16 9.68 10.33
N CYS A 409 -12.63 9.45 9.10
CA CYS A 409 -13.45 8.31 8.76
C CYS A 409 -13.14 7.83 7.33
N SER A 410 -12.74 6.57 7.18
CA SER A 410 -12.38 5.99 5.88
C SER A 410 -13.57 5.66 4.99
N ALA A 411 -14.77 5.60 5.57
CA ALA A 411 -16.02 5.39 4.85
C ALA A 411 -16.43 6.62 4.01
N GLU A 412 -16.15 7.84 4.47
CA GLU A 412 -16.47 9.08 3.76
C GLU A 412 -15.79 9.21 2.38
N PRO A 413 -14.45 9.06 2.25
CA PRO A 413 -13.79 9.13 0.95
C PRO A 413 -14.16 7.97 0.03
N ASP A 414 -14.50 6.78 0.55
CA ASP A 414 -15.04 5.69 -0.29
C ASP A 414 -16.42 6.03 -0.87
N LEU A 415 -17.29 6.64 -0.07
CA LEU A 415 -18.57 7.13 -0.55
C LEU A 415 -18.40 8.28 -1.56
N ALA A 416 -17.41 9.16 -1.37
CA ALA A 416 -17.08 10.22 -2.34
C ALA A 416 -16.59 9.63 -3.68
N ALA A 417 -15.76 8.59 -3.63
CA ALA A 417 -15.32 7.86 -4.82
C ALA A 417 -16.50 7.18 -5.53
N GLY A 418 -17.44 6.58 -4.78
CA GLY A 418 -18.67 6.01 -5.33
C GLY A 418 -19.60 7.04 -5.96
N LEU A 419 -19.71 8.22 -5.35
CA LEU A 419 -20.46 9.34 -5.90
C LEU A 419 -19.87 9.76 -7.27
N LEU A 420 -18.54 9.88 -7.35
CA LEU A 420 -17.86 10.16 -8.61
C LEU A 420 -18.12 9.08 -9.66
N GLU A 421 -17.96 7.81 -9.30
CA GLU A 421 -18.17 6.68 -10.23
C GLU A 421 -19.60 6.69 -10.80
N ARG A 422 -20.60 6.97 -9.95
CA ARG A 422 -22.01 7.10 -10.36
C ARG A 422 -22.24 8.25 -11.33
N VAL A 423 -21.67 9.43 -11.07
CA VAL A 423 -21.85 10.61 -11.94
C VAL A 423 -21.08 10.45 -13.25
N ALA A 424 -19.88 9.86 -13.21
CA ALA A 424 -19.05 9.64 -14.39
C ALA A 424 -19.61 8.54 -15.30
N GLY A 425 -20.28 7.53 -14.74
CA GLY A 425 -20.75 6.36 -15.49
C GLY A 425 -19.61 5.49 -16.03
N GLU A 426 -18.41 5.60 -15.43
CA GLU A 426 -17.18 4.92 -15.81
C GLU A 426 -16.53 4.37 -14.54
N PRO A 427 -16.00 3.14 -14.54
CA PRO A 427 -15.36 2.61 -13.34
C PRO A 427 -14.10 3.39 -12.98
N LEU A 428 -13.84 3.52 -11.68
CA LEU A 428 -12.77 4.38 -11.16
C LEU A 428 -11.35 4.02 -11.67
N PRO A 429 -10.97 2.74 -11.84
CA PRO A 429 -9.65 2.41 -12.39
C PRO A 429 -9.40 2.97 -13.78
N GLU A 430 -10.38 2.89 -14.68
CA GLU A 430 -10.34 3.43 -16.03
C GLU A 430 -10.35 4.96 -16.02
N LEU A 431 -11.19 5.56 -15.17
CA LEU A 431 -11.27 7.00 -15.00
C LEU A 431 -9.93 7.58 -14.50
N PHE A 432 -9.30 6.94 -13.51
CA PHE A 432 -8.01 7.34 -12.97
C PHE A 432 -6.88 7.18 -13.98
N ASP A 433 -6.82 6.06 -14.69
CA ASP A 433 -5.82 5.82 -15.73
C ASP A 433 -5.85 6.95 -16.78
N ARG A 434 -7.06 7.27 -17.27
CA ARG A 434 -7.28 8.26 -18.33
C ARG A 434 -7.04 9.70 -17.88
N LEU A 435 -7.52 10.07 -16.69
CA LEU A 435 -7.52 11.45 -16.24
C LEU A 435 -6.27 11.86 -15.47
N VAL A 436 -5.60 10.92 -14.81
CA VAL A 436 -4.50 11.24 -13.89
C VAL A 436 -3.25 10.42 -14.23
N ALA A 437 -3.32 9.10 -14.23
CA ALA A 437 -2.12 8.26 -14.31
C ALA A 437 -1.36 8.41 -15.63
N ARG A 438 -2.05 8.31 -16.78
CA ARG A 438 -1.42 8.53 -18.10
C ARG A 438 -0.94 9.98 -18.29
N PRO A 439 -1.73 11.03 -17.96
CA PRO A 439 -1.25 12.41 -18.02
C PRO A 439 -0.01 12.70 -17.16
N LEU A 440 0.13 12.03 -16.00
CA LEU A 440 1.31 12.11 -15.13
C LEU A 440 2.42 11.11 -15.49
N GLN A 441 2.21 10.30 -16.54
CA GLN A 441 3.12 9.25 -17.00
C GLN A 441 3.54 8.33 -15.85
N MET A 442 2.56 7.90 -15.05
CA MET A 442 2.79 6.97 -13.96
C MET A 442 3.15 5.58 -14.51
N GLY A 443 4.05 4.89 -13.82
CA GLY A 443 4.28 3.47 -14.03
C GLY A 443 3.06 2.63 -13.61
N PRO A 444 3.14 1.29 -13.70
CA PRO A 444 2.03 0.46 -13.27
C PRO A 444 1.77 0.64 -11.78
N TYR A 445 0.54 0.41 -11.33
CA TYR A 445 0.05 0.56 -9.96
C TYR A 445 -1.00 -0.51 -9.65
N HIS A 446 -1.42 -0.67 -8.39
CA HIS A 446 -2.50 -1.58 -8.01
C HIS A 446 -3.55 -0.85 -7.18
N LEU A 447 -4.77 -0.74 -7.72
CA LEU A 447 -5.89 -0.12 -7.01
C LEU A 447 -6.65 -1.19 -6.23
N PHE A 448 -6.76 -0.98 -4.92
CA PHE A 448 -7.54 -1.84 -4.02
C PHE A 448 -9.02 -1.79 -4.38
N LEU A 449 -9.63 -2.96 -4.54
CA LEU A 449 -11.06 -3.11 -4.84
C LEU A 449 -11.86 -3.57 -3.61
N THR A 450 -13.05 -3.00 -3.46
CA THR A 450 -14.08 -3.46 -2.52
C THR A 450 -14.56 -4.88 -2.87
N PRO A 451 -15.27 -5.58 -1.97
CA PRO A 451 -15.82 -6.91 -2.25
C PRO A 451 -16.74 -6.96 -3.47
N THR A 452 -17.40 -5.84 -3.79
CA THR A 452 -18.26 -5.69 -4.97
C THR A 452 -17.53 -5.21 -6.23
N GLY A 453 -16.19 -5.08 -6.18
CA GLY A 453 -15.32 -4.88 -7.33
C GLY A 453 -15.11 -3.43 -7.79
N GLN A 454 -15.52 -2.44 -6.99
CA GLN A 454 -15.23 -1.02 -7.25
C GLN A 454 -13.93 -0.62 -6.58
N ALA A 455 -13.22 0.41 -7.10
CA ALA A 455 -12.03 0.90 -6.41
C ALA A 455 -12.41 1.56 -5.08
N TYR A 456 -11.66 1.23 -4.03
CA TYR A 456 -11.87 1.73 -2.67
C TYR A 456 -11.30 3.14 -2.51
N GLY A 457 -12.11 4.10 -2.08
CA GLY A 457 -11.66 5.49 -1.92
C GLY A 457 -10.91 5.79 -0.62
N GLY A 458 -10.91 4.86 0.35
CA GLY A 458 -10.36 5.09 1.70
C GLY A 458 -8.86 4.82 1.85
N GLY A 459 -8.23 4.07 0.96
CA GLY A 459 -6.80 3.79 1.05
C GLY A 459 -6.32 2.51 0.35
N GLY A 460 -5.12 2.04 0.71
CA GLY A 460 -4.63 0.70 0.38
C GLY A 460 -4.14 0.51 -1.07
N HIS A 461 -4.09 1.58 -1.85
CA HIS A 461 -3.56 1.53 -3.21
C HIS A 461 -2.04 1.42 -3.20
N HIS A 462 -1.48 0.73 -4.19
CA HIS A 462 -0.05 0.51 -4.31
C HIS A 462 0.54 1.30 -5.48
N PHE A 463 1.44 2.21 -5.17
CA PHE A 463 2.10 3.08 -6.15
C PHE A 463 3.61 3.08 -5.96
N ARG A 464 4.36 3.38 -7.02
CA ARG A 464 5.78 3.75 -6.86
C ARG A 464 5.84 5.04 -6.05
N PRO A 465 6.81 5.18 -5.13
CA PRO A 465 6.98 6.44 -4.38
C PRO A 465 7.12 7.65 -5.30
N ARG A 466 7.88 7.52 -6.40
CA ARG A 466 8.05 8.56 -7.43
C ARG A 466 6.73 8.97 -8.06
N ASP A 467 5.88 8.02 -8.43
CA ASP A 467 4.61 8.34 -9.08
C ASP A 467 3.60 8.97 -8.11
N PHE A 468 3.55 8.50 -6.87
CA PHE A 468 2.62 9.07 -5.90
C PHE A 468 3.04 10.48 -5.47
N LEU A 469 4.34 10.79 -5.41
CA LEU A 469 4.83 12.14 -5.12
C LEU A 469 4.42 13.16 -6.22
N LYS A 470 4.24 12.72 -7.47
CA LYS A 470 3.70 13.58 -8.54
C LYS A 470 2.33 14.16 -8.19
N LEU A 471 1.53 13.49 -7.35
CA LEU A 471 0.26 14.04 -6.89
C LEU A 471 0.46 15.28 -6.02
N ALA A 472 1.44 15.25 -5.10
CA ALA A 472 1.75 16.42 -4.27
C ALA A 472 2.30 17.57 -5.11
N GLN A 473 3.21 17.28 -6.05
CA GLN A 473 3.74 18.27 -7.01
C GLN A 473 2.61 18.87 -7.86
N LEU A 474 1.73 18.04 -8.42
CA LEU A 474 0.57 18.49 -9.21
C LEU A 474 -0.31 19.46 -8.43
N MET A 475 -0.60 19.17 -7.16
CA MET A 475 -1.45 20.02 -6.33
C MET A 475 -0.74 21.32 -5.93
N MET A 476 0.57 21.27 -5.66
CA MET A 476 1.40 22.44 -5.40
C MET A 476 1.43 23.38 -6.62
N ASP A 477 1.52 22.81 -7.82
CA ASP A 477 1.53 23.51 -9.10
C ASP A 477 0.13 23.98 -9.56
N GLY A 478 -0.83 24.04 -8.64
CA GLY A 478 -2.20 24.49 -8.95
C GLY A 478 -2.90 23.60 -9.98
N GLY A 479 -2.59 22.31 -10.00
CA GLY A 479 -3.16 21.31 -10.90
C GLY A 479 -2.54 21.28 -12.30
N MET A 480 -1.38 21.91 -12.50
CA MET A 480 -0.62 21.87 -13.76
C MET A 480 0.45 20.77 -13.73
N TRP A 481 0.60 20.06 -14.84
CA TRP A 481 1.72 19.15 -15.08
C TRP A 481 2.17 19.29 -16.53
N GLN A 482 3.45 19.62 -16.75
CA GLN A 482 4.01 19.81 -18.09
C GLN A 482 3.17 20.73 -19.01
N GLY A 483 2.65 21.84 -18.47
CA GLY A 483 1.83 22.78 -19.24
C GLY A 483 0.39 22.31 -19.51
N ARG A 484 -0.02 21.12 -19.04
CA ARG A 484 -1.39 20.64 -19.08
C ARG A 484 -2.06 20.79 -17.73
N ARG A 485 -3.27 21.35 -17.72
CA ARG A 485 -4.13 21.35 -16.53
C ARG A 485 -4.80 19.98 -16.36
N ILE A 486 -4.44 19.26 -15.30
CA ILE A 486 -5.05 17.99 -14.92
C ILE A 486 -6.12 18.24 -13.86
N VAL A 487 -5.85 19.11 -12.90
CA VAL A 487 -6.79 19.50 -11.82
C VAL A 487 -7.07 21.00 -11.92
N GLY A 488 -8.30 21.40 -11.58
CA GLY A 488 -8.65 22.82 -11.53
C GLY A 488 -7.85 23.56 -10.46
N ALA A 489 -7.38 24.78 -10.76
CA ALA A 489 -6.56 25.56 -9.82
C ALA A 489 -7.28 25.81 -8.48
N GLU A 490 -8.57 26.12 -8.54
CA GLU A 490 -9.36 26.36 -7.32
C GLU A 490 -9.55 25.09 -6.49
N TRP A 491 -9.75 23.93 -7.15
CA TRP A 491 -9.78 22.65 -6.44
C TRP A 491 -8.44 22.39 -5.76
N ALA A 492 -7.32 22.51 -6.48
CA ALA A 492 -5.98 22.30 -5.91
C ALA A 492 -5.72 23.19 -4.69
N ARG A 493 -6.11 24.47 -4.77
CA ARG A 493 -5.98 25.46 -3.70
C ARG A 493 -6.85 25.11 -2.49
N GLN A 494 -8.12 24.74 -2.69
CA GLN A 494 -9.00 24.37 -1.57
C GLN A 494 -8.62 23.03 -0.96
N SER A 495 -8.22 22.06 -1.78
CA SER A 495 -7.80 20.74 -1.33
C SER A 495 -6.65 20.80 -0.33
N THR A 496 -5.71 21.73 -0.54
CA THR A 496 -4.49 21.86 0.26
C THR A 496 -4.57 22.96 1.31
N ALA A 497 -5.71 23.66 1.41
CA ALA A 497 -5.94 24.69 2.41
C ALA A 497 -6.31 24.09 3.79
N PRO A 498 -6.00 24.80 4.90
CA PRO A 498 -6.22 24.31 6.25
C PRO A 498 -7.66 24.56 6.72
N LEU A 499 -8.65 24.00 6.02
CA LEU A 499 -10.07 24.35 6.13
C LEU A 499 -10.74 23.91 7.45
N ARG A 500 -10.43 22.70 7.92
CA ARG A 500 -11.05 22.09 9.10
C ARG A 500 -9.98 21.68 10.12
N ALA A 501 -10.29 21.79 11.41
CA ALA A 501 -9.39 21.32 12.46
C ALA A 501 -9.66 19.83 12.70
N LEU A 502 -8.63 18.99 12.54
CA LEU A 502 -8.65 17.56 12.91
C LEU A 502 -8.15 17.37 14.34
N SER A 503 -7.17 18.18 14.76
CA SER A 503 -6.66 18.24 16.12
C SER A 503 -6.18 19.67 16.43
N PRO A 504 -5.76 19.98 17.67
CA PRO A 504 -5.20 21.29 18.00
C PRO A 504 -4.00 21.71 17.14
N VAL A 505 -3.29 20.74 16.55
CA VAL A 505 -2.03 20.95 15.81
C VAL A 505 -2.10 20.50 14.35
N GLN A 506 -3.26 20.00 13.90
CA GLN A 506 -3.43 19.46 12.55
C GLN A 506 -4.75 19.91 11.95
N ARG A 507 -4.67 20.40 10.72
CA ARG A 507 -5.83 20.81 9.94
C ARG A 507 -5.92 19.99 8.65
N TYR A 508 -7.05 20.11 7.98
CA TYR A 508 -7.44 19.27 6.86
C TYR A 508 -8.14 20.11 5.77
N GLY A 509 -7.85 19.80 4.51
CA GLY A 509 -8.53 20.35 3.34
C GLY A 509 -9.45 19.29 2.71
N PHE A 510 -9.39 19.13 1.38
CA PHE A 510 -10.11 18.05 0.69
C PHE A 510 -9.25 16.79 0.63
N LEU A 511 -9.35 15.96 1.65
CA LEU A 511 -8.56 14.72 1.80
C LEU A 511 -7.04 14.91 1.78
N TRP A 512 -6.56 16.11 2.15
CA TRP A 512 -5.15 16.40 2.42
C TRP A 512 -5.00 16.97 3.83
N ASN A 513 -3.99 16.50 4.55
CA ASN A 513 -3.59 17.09 5.82
C ASN A 513 -2.80 18.37 5.58
N THR A 514 -2.77 19.26 6.56
CA THR A 514 -1.89 20.44 6.55
C THR A 514 -1.07 20.50 7.82
N ALA A 515 0.16 21.01 7.68
CA ALA A 515 1.09 21.25 8.78
C ALA A 515 1.78 22.61 8.60
N GLU A 516 2.40 23.10 9.65
CA GLU A 516 3.23 24.30 9.63
C GLU A 516 4.63 23.94 10.12
N TYR A 517 5.64 24.54 9.49
CA TYR A 517 7.03 24.33 9.85
C TYR A 517 7.76 25.65 10.07
N PRO A 518 8.65 25.72 11.08
CA PRO A 518 9.60 26.83 11.18
C PRO A 518 10.64 26.70 10.06
N TRP A 519 10.91 27.80 9.36
CA TRP A 519 11.96 27.88 8.35
C TRP A 519 12.55 29.29 8.34
N ARG A 520 13.85 29.40 8.63
CA ARG A 520 14.63 30.66 8.58
C ARG A 520 13.95 31.87 9.24
N GLY A 521 13.40 31.66 10.44
CA GLY A 521 12.77 32.73 11.24
C GLY A 521 11.33 33.09 10.84
N ARG A 522 10.73 32.36 9.89
CA ARG A 522 9.30 32.43 9.56
C ARG A 522 8.64 31.06 9.63
N THR A 523 7.32 31.03 9.53
CA THR A 523 6.54 29.79 9.36
C THR A 523 6.24 29.59 7.88
N VAL A 524 6.37 28.36 7.40
CA VAL A 524 5.93 27.93 6.07
C VAL A 524 4.83 26.88 6.20
N GLN A 525 3.85 26.93 5.32
CA GLN A 525 2.75 26.00 5.29
C GLN A 525 3.07 24.79 4.41
N ALA A 526 2.68 23.62 4.89
CA ALA A 526 2.77 22.37 4.16
C ALA A 526 1.40 21.71 4.05
N PHE A 527 1.23 20.90 3.03
CA PHE A 527 0.15 19.93 2.94
C PHE A 527 0.73 18.54 2.67
N PHE A 528 0.02 17.48 3.09
CA PHE A 528 0.50 16.12 2.94
C PHE A 528 -0.59 15.04 2.92
N ALA A 529 -0.34 14.01 2.13
CA ALA A 529 -1.01 12.73 2.20
C ALA A 529 -0.30 11.87 3.24
N GLY A 530 -1.04 11.32 4.20
CA GLY A 530 -0.49 10.55 5.32
C GLY A 530 -1.11 9.16 5.41
N GLY A 531 -0.25 8.14 5.52
CA GLY A 531 -0.64 6.74 5.65
C GLY A 531 0.11 6.02 6.77
N ASN A 532 -0.58 5.06 7.40
CA ASN A 532 0.01 4.17 8.40
C ASN A 532 1.31 3.54 7.86
N GLY A 533 2.33 3.37 8.70
CA GLY A 533 3.66 2.88 8.29
C GLY A 533 4.67 3.97 7.93
N GLY A 534 4.24 5.23 7.81
CA GLY A 534 5.11 6.35 7.44
C GLY A 534 5.06 6.70 5.97
N GLN A 535 3.90 6.47 5.32
CA GLN A 535 3.66 6.94 3.96
C GLN A 535 3.35 8.43 4.03
N ILE A 536 4.31 9.28 3.69
CA ILE A 536 4.17 10.73 3.79
C ILE A 536 4.56 11.35 2.45
N PHE A 537 3.59 11.92 1.75
CA PHE A 537 3.83 12.63 0.50
C PHE A 537 3.34 14.05 0.64
N MET A 538 4.26 15.00 0.66
CA MET A 538 4.00 16.36 1.09
C MET A 538 4.58 17.39 0.13
N ALA A 539 4.09 18.61 0.24
CA ALA A 539 4.66 19.76 -0.42
C ALA A 539 4.57 21.01 0.44
N ILE A 540 5.50 21.93 0.20
CA ILE A 540 5.66 23.23 0.86
C ILE A 540 5.71 24.28 -0.25
N PRO A 541 4.54 24.83 -0.67
CA PRO A 541 4.45 25.73 -1.82
C PRO A 541 5.38 26.95 -1.74
N GLU A 542 5.56 27.53 -0.55
CA GLU A 542 6.42 28.71 -0.37
C GLU A 542 7.92 28.45 -0.60
N LEU A 543 8.31 27.17 -0.70
CA LEU A 543 9.68 26.72 -0.99
C LEU A 543 9.79 25.95 -2.32
N ASP A 544 8.66 25.81 -3.02
CA ASP A 544 8.51 25.00 -4.23
C ASP A 544 9.05 23.57 -4.05
N LEU A 545 8.80 22.98 -2.88
CA LEU A 545 9.45 21.78 -2.38
C LEU A 545 8.43 20.65 -2.18
N ALA A 546 8.65 19.50 -2.80
CA ALA A 546 7.89 18.27 -2.58
C ALA A 546 8.78 17.18 -1.96
N ILE A 547 8.26 16.47 -0.96
CA ILE A 547 9.00 15.45 -0.22
C ILE A 547 8.14 14.19 -0.10
N GLY A 548 8.70 13.03 -0.43
CA GLY A 548 8.05 11.74 -0.33
C GLY A 548 8.82 10.79 0.57
N PHE A 549 8.10 10.10 1.46
CA PHE A 549 8.58 9.00 2.26
C PHE A 549 7.64 7.81 2.14
N THR A 550 8.22 6.62 2.09
CA THR A 550 7.51 5.38 2.41
C THR A 550 8.23 4.65 3.54
N GLY A 551 7.51 3.84 4.30
CA GLY A 551 8.10 3.10 5.41
C GLY A 551 7.28 1.92 5.92
N GLY A 552 7.85 1.20 6.89
CA GLY A 552 7.29 -0.03 7.47
C GLY A 552 6.86 0.06 8.93
N ALA A 553 6.80 1.26 9.53
CA ALA A 553 6.44 1.47 10.95
C ALA A 553 4.92 1.36 11.20
N TYR A 554 4.27 0.29 10.70
CA TYR A 554 2.81 0.15 10.79
C TYR A 554 2.36 0.00 12.25
N ALA A 555 1.28 0.71 12.61
CA ALA A 555 0.72 0.75 13.97
C ALA A 555 1.74 1.20 15.04
N ASP A 556 2.71 2.04 14.68
CA ASP A 556 3.74 2.57 15.58
C ASP A 556 3.79 4.11 15.52
N PRO A 557 3.90 4.84 16.66
CA PRO A 557 4.12 6.28 16.66
C PRO A 557 5.29 6.78 15.80
N ALA A 558 6.30 5.94 15.58
CA ALA A 558 7.44 6.18 14.70
C ALA A 558 7.04 6.51 13.26
N LEU A 559 5.82 6.13 12.83
CA LEU A 559 5.28 6.48 11.51
C LEU A 559 5.27 8.00 11.24
N PHE A 560 5.23 8.83 12.28
CA PHE A 560 5.25 10.29 12.15
C PHE A 560 6.66 10.91 12.19
N ILE A 561 7.72 10.13 12.45
CA ILE A 561 9.10 10.64 12.52
C ILE A 561 9.51 11.36 11.23
N PRO A 562 9.22 10.86 10.01
CA PRO A 562 9.56 11.60 8.78
C PRO A 562 8.97 13.01 8.76
N GLN A 563 7.68 13.11 9.03
CA GLN A 563 6.91 14.36 8.98
C GLN A 563 7.26 15.32 10.13
N ARG A 564 7.43 14.81 11.35
CA ARG A 564 7.60 15.64 12.56
C ARG A 564 9.05 15.95 12.92
N ARG A 565 9.98 15.15 12.41
CA ARG A 565 11.40 15.22 12.77
C ARG A 565 12.30 15.40 11.55
N TYR A 566 12.27 14.47 10.59
CA TYR A 566 13.22 14.51 9.48
C TYR A 566 13.07 15.73 8.59
N VAL A 567 11.82 16.11 8.27
CA VAL A 567 11.54 17.32 7.49
C VAL A 567 12.06 18.58 8.19
N PRO A 568 11.65 18.93 9.43
CA PRO A 568 12.10 20.17 10.06
C PRO A 568 13.56 20.16 10.53
N GLU A 569 14.13 19.02 10.93
CA GLU A 569 15.48 18.97 11.51
C GLU A 569 16.59 18.72 10.48
N PHE A 570 16.28 18.13 9.32
CA PHE A 570 17.31 17.72 8.35
C PHE A 570 17.06 18.24 6.94
N ILE A 571 15.82 18.19 6.43
CA ILE A 571 15.54 18.61 5.05
C ILE A 571 15.38 20.11 4.93
N LEU A 572 14.54 20.73 5.77
CA LEU A 572 14.29 22.18 5.72
C LEU A 572 15.53 23.04 5.99
N PRO A 573 16.44 22.69 6.92
CA PRO A 573 17.70 23.41 7.09
C PRO A 573 18.58 23.42 5.85
N ALA A 574 18.53 22.33 5.05
CA ALA A 574 19.33 22.18 3.83
C ALA A 574 18.85 23.06 2.67
N VAL A 575 17.65 23.61 2.76
CA VAL A 575 17.01 24.43 1.71
C VAL A 575 17.42 25.90 1.87
N GLU A 576 18.03 26.46 0.83
CA GLU A 576 18.43 27.88 0.71
C GLU A 576 17.30 28.86 0.47
#